data_AF-A0A7S4DV62-F1
#
_entry.id   AF-A0A7S4DV62-F1
#
_cell.length_a   1.000
_cell.length_b   1.000
_cell.length_c   1.000
_cell.angle_alpha   90.00
_cell.angle_beta   90.00
_cell.angle_gamma   90.00
#
_symmetry.space_group_name_H-M   'P 1'
#
loop_
_entity.id
_entity.type
_entity.pdbx_description
1 polymer ?
#
loop_
_entity_poly.entity_id
_entity_poly.type
_entity_poly.pdbx_seq_one_letter_code
_entity_poly.pdbx_strand_id
1 'polypeptide(L)'
;SISGDIGVYLKSSIKEFLKRRKKEHRLINIDPTYMIRSIPANAGDKVYCTVLSQQAVHGAMSGFTGFSAGMVSTNFVYIPITDIIQAGPRKVDPQGQMWYRLITSTQQPAQFVAAEPAVAPVEEEEEEKEKKKKDEEGTNGSGGAS
;
A
#
# COMPACT_ATOMS: atom_id res chain seq x y z
N SER A 1 -20.86 18.95 -3.28
CA SER A 1 -20.43 17.80 -4.10
C SER A 1 -19.85 18.31 -5.40
N ILE A 2 -18.58 18.02 -5.70
CA ILE A 2 -18.01 18.29 -7.02
C ILE A 2 -18.43 17.14 -7.95
N SER A 3 -19.70 17.16 -8.37
CA SER A 3 -20.29 16.16 -9.28
C SER A 3 -20.04 16.57 -10.74
N GLY A 4 -18.79 16.87 -11.06
CA GLY A 4 -18.36 17.29 -12.39
C GLY A 4 -16.95 16.80 -12.68
N ASP A 5 -16.57 16.74 -13.96
CA ASP A 5 -15.23 16.36 -14.40
C ASP A 5 -14.18 17.26 -13.76
N ILE A 6 -13.43 16.69 -12.81
CA ILE A 6 -12.38 17.38 -12.06
C ILE A 6 -11.26 17.86 -12.99
N GLY A 7 -11.01 17.16 -14.10
CA GLY A 7 -10.01 17.55 -15.09
C GLY A 7 -10.37 18.86 -15.79
N VAL A 8 -11.64 19.02 -16.18
CA VAL A 8 -12.14 20.29 -16.75
C VAL A 8 -12.08 21.42 -15.73
N TYR A 9 -12.48 21.14 -14.49
CA TYR A 9 -12.40 22.11 -13.40
C TYR A 9 -10.97 22.57 -13.14
N LEU A 10 -10.03 21.65 -12.99
CA LEU A 10 -8.61 21.96 -12.78
C LEU A 10 -8.02 22.73 -13.96
N LYS A 11 -8.34 22.33 -15.19
CA LYS A 11 -7.88 23.01 -16.41
C LYS A 11 -8.30 24.48 -16.42
N SER A 12 -9.56 24.76 -16.10
CA SER A 12 -10.09 26.12 -16.06
C SER A 12 -9.44 26.96 -14.95
N SER A 13 -9.35 26.39 -13.74
CA SER A 13 -8.76 27.06 -12.56
C SER A 13 -7.27 27.40 -12.76
N ILE A 14 -6.50 26.47 -13.31
CA ILE A 14 -5.07 26.69 -13.61
C ILE A 14 -4.94 27.77 -14.69
N LYS A 15 -5.74 27.73 -15.75
CA LYS A 15 -5.69 28.74 -16.83
C LYS A 15 -5.98 30.14 -16.30
N GLU A 16 -6.95 30.29 -15.41
CA GLU A 16 -7.28 31.58 -14.79
C GLU A 16 -6.15 32.08 -13.88
N PHE A 17 -5.61 31.22 -13.02
CA PHE A 17 -4.50 31.55 -12.13
C PHE A 17 -3.27 32.04 -12.92
N LEU A 18 -2.94 31.32 -14.00
CA LEU A 18 -1.82 31.61 -14.88
C LEU A 18 -2.02 32.89 -15.71
N LYS A 19 -3.25 33.16 -16.16
CA LYS A 19 -3.61 34.41 -16.85
C LYS A 19 -3.43 35.63 -15.94
N ARG A 20 -3.83 35.53 -14.66
CA ARG A 20 -3.65 36.60 -13.67
C ARG A 20 -2.18 36.95 -13.43
N ARG A 21 -1.28 35.96 -13.55
CA ARG A 21 0.18 36.15 -13.41
C ARG A 21 0.87 36.61 -14.69
N LYS A 22 0.14 36.87 -15.78
CA LYS A 22 0.65 37.33 -17.09
C LYS A 22 1.78 36.47 -17.67
N LYS A 23 1.80 35.18 -17.35
CA LYS A 23 2.75 34.24 -17.94
C LYS A 23 2.08 33.56 -19.16
N GLU A 24 2.84 33.30 -20.21
CA GLU A 24 2.37 32.52 -21.36
C GLU A 24 2.55 31.03 -21.08
N HIS A 25 1.55 30.20 -21.39
CA HIS A 25 1.61 28.77 -21.11
C HIS A 25 0.81 27.95 -22.11
N ARG A 26 1.28 26.72 -22.34
CA ARG A 26 0.56 25.67 -23.02
C ARG A 26 0.05 24.67 -21.99
N LEU A 27 -1.27 24.56 -21.86
CA LEU A 27 -1.92 23.59 -20.96
C LEU A 27 -2.62 22.51 -21.79
N ILE A 28 -2.13 21.28 -21.67
CA ILE A 28 -2.71 20.10 -22.32
C ILE A 28 -3.39 19.26 -21.23
N ASN A 29 -4.68 18.97 -21.41
CA ASN A 29 -5.39 18.03 -20.55
C ASN A 29 -5.42 16.68 -21.25
N ILE A 30 -5.00 15.63 -20.56
CA ILE A 30 -4.97 14.26 -21.08
C ILE A 30 -5.89 13.42 -20.19
N ASP A 31 -6.93 12.83 -20.77
CA ASP A 31 -7.77 11.85 -20.08
C ASP A 31 -7.49 10.45 -20.64
N PRO A 32 -6.68 9.64 -19.94
CA PRO A 32 -6.36 8.29 -20.38
C PRO A 32 -7.39 7.25 -19.93
N THR A 33 -8.55 7.62 -19.38
CA THR A 33 -9.51 6.67 -18.77
C THR A 33 -9.89 5.54 -19.73
N TYR A 34 -10.29 5.87 -20.96
CA TYR A 34 -10.61 4.85 -21.96
C TYR A 34 -9.39 4.08 -22.43
N MET A 35 -8.23 4.72 -22.52
CA MET A 35 -6.99 4.04 -22.94
C MET A 35 -6.62 2.96 -21.93
N ILE A 36 -6.58 3.30 -20.63
CA ILE A 36 -6.21 2.36 -19.56
C ILE A 36 -7.18 1.17 -19.51
N ARG A 37 -8.48 1.41 -19.70
CA ARG A 37 -9.50 0.34 -19.63
C ARG A 37 -9.62 -0.51 -20.88
N SER A 38 -9.05 -0.08 -22.00
CA SER A 38 -9.16 -0.79 -23.30
C SER A 38 -7.87 -1.52 -23.67
N ILE A 39 -6.79 -1.34 -22.91
CA ILE A 39 -5.53 -2.05 -23.14
C ILE A 39 -5.72 -3.54 -22.80
N PRO A 40 -5.21 -4.45 -23.65
CA PRO A 40 -5.27 -5.88 -23.35
C PRO A 40 -4.51 -6.22 -22.06
N ALA A 41 -5.02 -7.19 -21.32
CA ALA A 41 -4.42 -7.64 -20.06
C ALA A 41 -2.94 -8.01 -20.23
N ASN A 42 -2.12 -7.59 -19.25
CA ASN A 42 -0.72 -7.98 -19.20
C ASN A 42 -0.59 -9.50 -18.89
N ALA A 43 0.61 -10.08 -19.02
CA ALA A 43 0.80 -11.52 -18.78
C ALA A 43 0.45 -11.93 -17.33
N GLY A 44 0.77 -11.09 -16.35
CA GLY A 44 0.43 -11.31 -14.94
C GLY A 44 -1.08 -11.32 -14.69
N ASP A 45 -1.80 -10.36 -15.26
CA ASP A 45 -3.26 -10.23 -15.16
C ASP A 45 -3.96 -11.44 -15.82
N LYS A 46 -3.42 -11.94 -16.95
CA LYS A 46 -3.92 -13.14 -17.62
C LYS A 46 -3.79 -14.37 -16.72
N VAL A 47 -2.62 -14.57 -16.11
CA VAL A 47 -2.39 -15.68 -15.18
C VAL A 47 -3.30 -15.53 -13.96
N TYR A 48 -3.37 -14.33 -13.37
CA TYR A 48 -4.19 -14.06 -12.20
C TYR A 48 -5.68 -14.33 -12.45
N CYS A 49 -6.23 -13.84 -13.58
CA CYS A 49 -7.62 -14.08 -13.98
C CYS A 49 -7.90 -15.57 -14.20
N THR A 50 -6.96 -16.30 -14.79
CA THR A 50 -7.08 -17.75 -15.00
C THR A 50 -7.17 -18.49 -13.66
N VAL A 51 -6.28 -18.17 -12.72
CA VAL A 51 -6.28 -18.81 -11.39
C VAL A 51 -7.56 -18.45 -10.61
N LEU A 52 -7.98 -17.18 -10.61
CA LEU A 52 -9.24 -16.77 -9.97
C LEU A 52 -10.45 -17.51 -10.54
N SER A 53 -10.50 -17.67 -11.87
CA SER A 53 -11.59 -18.38 -12.54
C SER A 53 -11.65 -19.85 -12.12
N GLN A 54 -10.51 -20.53 -12.05
CA GLN A 54 -10.43 -21.91 -11.57
C GLN A 54 -10.88 -22.03 -10.12
N GLN A 55 -10.44 -21.12 -9.25
CA GLN A 55 -10.83 -21.12 -7.83
C GLN A 55 -12.35 -20.92 -7.66
N ALA A 56 -12.94 -20.00 -8.43
CA ALA A 56 -14.38 -19.76 -8.41
C ALA A 56 -15.16 -21.00 -8.87
N VAL A 57 -14.72 -21.66 -9.95
CA VAL A 57 -15.36 -22.89 -10.46
C VAL A 57 -15.23 -24.03 -9.45
N HIS A 58 -14.06 -24.24 -8.86
CA HIS A 58 -13.86 -25.28 -7.83
C HIS A 58 -14.76 -25.05 -6.60
N GLY A 59 -14.86 -23.80 -6.14
CA GLY A 59 -15.73 -23.47 -5.01
C GLY A 59 -17.20 -23.70 -5.33
N ALA A 60 -17.65 -23.30 -6.52
CA ALA A 60 -19.02 -23.53 -6.98
C ALA A 60 -19.33 -25.04 -7.14
N MET A 61 -18.40 -25.82 -7.70
CA MET A 61 -18.54 -27.28 -7.83
C MET A 61 -18.55 -28.00 -6.48
N SER A 62 -17.89 -27.43 -5.47
CA SER A 62 -17.92 -27.94 -4.09
C SER A 62 -19.19 -27.58 -3.33
N GLY A 63 -20.13 -26.86 -3.96
CA GLY A 63 -21.40 -26.44 -3.37
C GLY A 63 -21.34 -25.13 -2.58
N PHE A 64 -20.22 -24.40 -2.62
CA PHE A 64 -20.15 -23.07 -2.00
C PHE A 64 -20.91 -22.03 -2.85
N THR A 65 -21.61 -21.12 -2.17
CA THR A 65 -22.36 -20.02 -2.80
C THR A 65 -22.17 -18.74 -2.01
N GLY A 66 -22.49 -17.58 -2.60
CA GLY A 66 -22.40 -16.29 -1.91
C GLY A 66 -20.98 -15.83 -1.56
N PHE A 67 -19.97 -16.35 -2.26
CA PHE A 67 -18.56 -16.00 -2.06
C PHE A 67 -17.95 -15.33 -3.28
N SER A 68 -16.84 -14.62 -3.08
CA SER A 68 -15.94 -14.14 -4.11
C SER A 68 -14.57 -14.81 -3.95
N ALA A 69 -13.94 -15.22 -5.05
CA ALA A 69 -12.56 -15.70 -5.02
C ALA A 69 -11.60 -14.50 -5.12
N GLY A 70 -10.62 -14.44 -4.25
CA GLY A 70 -9.65 -13.34 -4.21
C GLY A 70 -8.31 -13.77 -3.65
N MET A 71 -7.33 -12.86 -3.70
CA MET A 71 -6.02 -13.07 -3.08
C MET A 71 -5.87 -12.21 -1.84
N VAL A 72 -5.51 -12.83 -0.72
CA VAL A 72 -5.20 -12.16 0.55
C VAL A 72 -3.85 -12.65 1.02
N SER A 73 -2.91 -11.72 1.24
CA SER A 73 -1.54 -12.03 1.67
C SER A 73 -0.91 -13.17 0.85
N THR A 74 -0.92 -13.05 -0.49
CA THR A 74 -0.41 -14.03 -1.47
C THR A 74 -1.13 -15.38 -1.56
N ASN A 75 -2.15 -15.61 -0.74
CA ASN A 75 -2.95 -16.84 -0.77
C ASN A 75 -4.29 -16.62 -1.45
N PHE A 76 -4.74 -17.60 -2.24
CA PHE A 76 -6.09 -17.58 -2.83
C PHE A 76 -7.10 -18.09 -1.81
N VAL A 77 -8.13 -17.29 -1.54
CA VAL A 77 -9.13 -17.55 -0.51
C VAL A 77 -10.54 -17.25 -1.02
N TYR A 78 -11.52 -17.91 -0.41
CA TYR A 78 -12.93 -17.60 -0.60
C TYR A 78 -13.37 -16.58 0.44
N ILE A 79 -13.96 -15.49 -0.02
CA ILE A 79 -14.36 -14.37 0.83
C ILE A 79 -15.89 -14.22 0.73
N PRO A 80 -16.64 -14.29 1.84
CA PRO A 80 -18.08 -14.06 1.83
C PRO A 80 -18.42 -12.66 1.29
N ILE A 81 -19.42 -12.57 0.40
CA ILE A 81 -19.81 -11.29 -0.21
C ILE A 81 -20.31 -10.29 0.86
N THR A 82 -20.95 -10.77 1.92
CA THR A 82 -21.40 -9.96 3.06
C THR A 82 -20.25 -9.18 3.68
N ASP A 83 -19.12 -9.85 3.90
CA ASP A 83 -17.97 -9.29 4.58
C ASP A 83 -17.27 -8.27 3.68
N ILE A 84 -17.23 -8.52 2.37
CA ILE A 84 -16.69 -7.57 1.37
C ILE A 84 -17.51 -6.27 1.38
N ILE A 85 -18.84 -6.38 1.38
CA ILE A 85 -19.73 -5.22 1.37
C ILE A 85 -19.60 -4.44 2.69
N GLN A 86 -19.53 -5.13 3.82
CA GLN A 86 -19.41 -4.51 5.14
C GLN A 86 -18.06 -3.80 5.32
N ALA A 87 -16.96 -4.39 4.84
CA ALA A 87 -15.63 -3.79 4.90
C ALA A 87 -15.52 -2.55 4.00
N GLY A 88 -16.27 -2.52 2.90
CA GLY A 88 -16.27 -1.42 1.95
C GLY A 88 -15.00 -1.35 1.09
N PRO A 89 -14.88 -0.31 0.24
CA PRO A 89 -13.74 -0.16 -0.66
C PRO A 89 -12.46 0.12 0.13
N ARG A 90 -11.36 -0.50 -0.29
CA ARG A 90 -10.03 -0.21 0.25
C ARG A 90 -9.69 1.26 -0.01
N LYS A 91 -9.45 2.01 1.06
CA LYS A 91 -8.96 3.39 0.99
C LYS A 91 -7.45 3.39 1.11
N VAL A 92 -6.81 4.36 0.47
CA VAL A 92 -5.38 4.63 0.70
C VAL A 92 -5.24 5.14 2.13
N ASP A 93 -4.27 4.58 2.86
CA ASP A 93 -3.91 5.04 4.19
C ASP A 93 -2.98 6.26 4.07
N PRO A 94 -3.40 7.48 4.48
CA PRO A 94 -2.57 8.68 4.45
C PRO A 94 -1.41 8.66 5.44
N GLN A 95 -1.37 7.68 6.35
CA GLN A 95 -0.27 7.46 7.29
C GLN A 95 0.56 6.23 6.91
N GLY A 96 0.24 5.59 5.79
CA GLY A 96 0.94 4.41 5.31
C GLY A 96 2.22 4.77 4.56
N GLN A 97 3.18 3.84 4.55
CA GLN A 97 4.46 3.99 3.86
C GLN A 97 4.32 4.31 2.36
N MET A 98 3.27 3.80 1.72
CA MET A 98 2.96 4.11 0.31
C MET A 98 2.65 5.60 0.11
N TRP A 99 1.91 6.21 1.03
CA TRP A 99 1.58 7.63 0.98
C TRP A 99 2.83 8.50 1.21
N TYR A 100 3.67 8.13 2.18
CA TYR A 100 4.95 8.79 2.41
C TYR A 100 5.87 8.79 1.18
N ARG A 101 5.96 7.64 0.48
CA ARG A 101 6.70 7.53 -0.78
C ARG A 101 6.15 8.47 -1.86
N LEU A 102 4.83 8.62 -1.94
CA LEU A 102 4.18 9.52 -2.89
C LEU A 102 4.50 11.00 -2.59
N ILE A 103 4.38 11.44 -1.34
CA ILE A 103 4.71 12.83 -0.95
C ILE A 103 6.18 13.15 -1.21
N THR A 104 7.08 12.24 -0.82
CA THR A 104 8.53 12.42 -1.01
C THR A 104 8.92 12.51 -2.48
N SER A 105 8.34 11.66 -3.33
CA SER A 105 8.64 11.66 -4.77
C SER A 105 8.08 12.87 -5.52
N THR A 106 6.92 13.37 -5.10
CA THR A 106 6.26 14.54 -5.71
C THR A 106 6.73 15.87 -5.13
N GLN A 107 7.55 15.84 -4.06
CA GLN A 107 8.00 17.02 -3.31
C GLN A 107 6.84 17.89 -2.82
N GLN A 108 5.68 17.27 -2.56
CA GLN A 108 4.53 17.98 -2.01
C GLN A 108 4.80 18.35 -0.54
N PRO A 109 4.25 19.48 -0.05
CA PRO A 109 4.45 19.91 1.33
C PRO A 109 4.04 18.84 2.35
N ALA A 110 4.84 18.68 3.40
CA ALA A 110 4.63 17.68 4.45
C ALA A 110 3.27 17.80 5.17
N GLN A 111 2.58 18.95 5.07
CA GLN A 111 1.22 19.16 5.59
C GLN A 111 0.15 18.22 4.98
N PHE A 112 0.47 17.50 3.89
CA PHE A 112 -0.38 16.47 3.30
C PHE A 112 -0.14 15.07 3.89
N VAL A 113 0.87 14.93 4.75
CA VAL A 113 0.98 13.81 5.69
C VAL A 113 0.12 14.19 6.89
N ALA A 114 -0.86 13.36 7.28
CA ALA A 114 -1.57 13.61 8.54
C ALA A 114 -0.55 13.59 9.70
N ALA A 115 -0.81 14.35 10.76
CA ALA A 115 0.13 14.59 11.86
C ALA A 115 0.90 13.32 12.25
N GLU A 116 2.23 13.45 12.32
CA GLU A 116 3.16 12.33 12.49
C GLU A 116 2.60 11.23 13.40
N PRO A 117 2.58 9.96 12.94
CA PRO A 117 2.40 8.89 13.89
C PRO A 117 3.59 8.99 14.83
N ALA A 118 3.30 9.23 16.11
CA ALA A 118 4.28 9.17 17.18
C ALA A 118 5.06 7.87 16.99
N VAL A 119 6.30 7.99 16.50
CA VAL A 119 7.22 6.87 16.40
C VAL A 119 7.40 6.44 17.84
N ALA A 120 6.73 5.35 18.23
CA ALA A 120 7.01 4.69 19.48
C ALA A 120 8.52 4.40 19.46
N PRO A 121 9.27 4.77 20.51
CA PRO A 121 10.70 4.52 20.55
C PRO A 121 10.95 3.05 20.21
N VAL A 122 11.82 2.81 19.23
CA VAL A 122 12.39 1.49 19.05
C VAL A 122 13.12 1.21 20.36
N GLU A 123 12.60 0.29 21.17
CA GLU A 123 13.28 -0.19 22.37
C GLU A 123 14.50 -0.99 21.91
N GLU A 124 15.60 -0.28 21.67
CA GLU A 124 16.93 -0.84 21.46
C GLU A 124 17.54 -1.25 22.80
N GLU A 125 16.95 -2.20 23.53
CA GLU A 125 17.64 -2.82 24.67
C GLU A 125 17.18 -4.27 24.83
N GLU A 126 17.93 -5.23 24.26
CA GLU A 126 18.19 -6.56 24.84
C GLU A 126 19.05 -7.45 23.91
N GLU A 127 20.21 -6.97 23.43
CA GLU A 127 21.23 -7.87 22.82
C GLU A 127 22.61 -7.77 23.47
N GLU A 128 22.85 -6.82 24.40
CA GLU A 128 24.16 -6.66 25.03
C GLU A 128 24.35 -7.46 26.34
N LYS A 129 23.28 -8.04 26.92
CA LYS A 129 23.38 -8.79 28.19
C LYS A 129 23.87 -10.24 28.04
N GLU A 130 23.85 -10.83 26.85
CA GLU A 130 24.28 -12.22 26.67
C GLU A 130 25.79 -12.37 26.38
N LYS A 131 26.47 -11.28 26.00
CA LYS A 131 27.91 -11.33 25.70
C LYS A 131 28.81 -11.14 26.93
N LYS A 132 28.29 -10.58 28.04
CA LYS A 132 29.08 -10.31 29.25
C LYS A 132 29.09 -11.46 30.28
N LYS A 133 28.30 -12.51 30.09
CA LYS A 133 28.26 -13.67 31.02
C LYS A 133 29.21 -14.82 30.66
N LYS A 134 29.94 -14.75 29.53
CA LYS A 134 30.88 -15.79 29.10
C LYS A 134 32.35 -15.54 29.44
N ASP A 135 32.70 -14.35 29.93
CA ASP A 135 34.10 -13.97 30.18
C ASP A 135 34.52 -14.04 31.66
N GLU A 136 33.61 -14.35 32.61
CA GLU A 136 33.94 -14.50 34.04
C GLU A 136 34.11 -15.97 34.51
N GLU A 137 33.81 -16.97 33.68
CA GLU A 137 33.95 -18.39 34.06
C GLU A 137 35.28 -19.03 33.60
N GLY A 138 36.29 -18.18 33.39
CA GLY A 138 37.59 -18.61 32.89
C GLY A 138 38.74 -17.84 33.51
N THR A 139 38.95 -17.93 34.83
CA THR A 139 40.29 -17.93 35.48
C THR A 139 40.11 -18.22 36.98
N ASN A 140 40.45 -19.45 37.40
CA ASN A 140 41.27 -19.72 38.58
C ASN A 140 41.60 -21.20 38.63
N GLY A 141 42.76 -21.55 38.06
CA GLY A 141 43.43 -22.81 38.31
C GLY A 141 44.31 -22.74 39.56
N SER A 142 44.92 -23.90 39.86
CA SER A 142 45.81 -24.25 40.98
C SER A 142 45.05 -24.62 42.27
N GLY A 143 45.33 -25.72 42.97
CA GLY A 143 46.37 -26.73 42.88
C GLY A 143 46.59 -27.30 44.30
N GLY A 144 46.77 -28.63 44.42
CA GLY A 144 47.62 -29.23 45.46
C GLY A 144 46.98 -29.84 46.72
N ALA A 145 47.26 -31.14 46.86
CA ALA A 145 47.68 -31.87 48.07
C ALA A 145 46.68 -32.11 49.22
N SER A 146 46.20 -33.36 49.34
CA SER A 146 46.73 -34.39 50.26
C SER A 146 46.11 -35.75 49.96
#